data_AF-A0A6J4F6E0-F1
#
_entry.id   AF-A0A6J4F6E0-F1
#
_cell.length_a   1.000
_cell.length_b   1.000
_cell.length_c   1.000
_cell.angle_alpha   90.00
_cell.angle_beta   90.00
_cell.angle_gamma   90.00
#
_symmetry.space_group_name_H-M   'P 1'
#
loop_
_entity.id
_entity.type
_entity.pdbx_description
1 polymer ?
#
loop_
_entity_poly.entity_id
_entity_poly.type
_entity_poly.pdbx_seq_one_letter_code
_entity_poly.pdbx_strand_id
1 'polypeptide(L)'
;MTDSMSAKSNRDDILRMAVDVVSAYVSKNPLPAGQIPEIIQTVYSSLSSLDGGAPEVKVEAPKPAVTVKKSVTPDYIVCLEDGKKLKMLKRHLRTTYNMTPDEYRAKWGLPPDYPMVAPNYAAQRSDFAKKIGLGRKAGEVEKKPARRKG
;
A
#
# COMPACT_ATOMS: atom_id res chain seq x y z
N MET A 1 12.14 -30.42 20.86
CA MET A 1 11.00 -31.33 20.65
C MET A 1 9.68 -30.89 21.31
N THR A 2 9.61 -29.77 22.03
CA THR A 2 8.41 -29.37 22.83
C THR A 2 7.35 -28.57 22.05
N ASP A 3 7.74 -27.86 20.99
CA ASP A 3 6.85 -26.99 20.22
C ASP A 3 5.79 -27.76 19.39
N SER A 4 6.18 -28.89 18.80
CA SER A 4 5.29 -29.72 17.96
C SER A 4 4.21 -30.47 18.74
N MET A 5 4.37 -30.65 20.05
CA MET A 5 3.43 -31.40 20.90
C MET A 5 2.26 -30.51 21.37
N SER A 6 2.55 -29.23 21.62
CA SER A 6 1.55 -28.22 21.98
C SER A 6 0.61 -27.90 20.80
N ALA A 7 1.15 -27.77 19.59
CA ALA A 7 0.35 -27.50 18.39
C ALA A 7 -0.59 -28.67 18.01
N LYS A 8 -0.21 -29.90 18.35
CA LYS A 8 -1.06 -31.09 18.13
C LYS A 8 -2.23 -31.14 19.12
N SER A 9 -1.99 -30.82 20.39
CA SER A 9 -3.04 -30.74 21.41
C SER A 9 -4.12 -29.71 21.04
N ASN A 10 -3.71 -28.51 20.61
CA ASN A 10 -4.67 -27.47 20.19
C ASN A 10 -5.51 -27.91 18.99
N ARG A 11 -4.91 -28.61 18.03
CA ARG A 11 -5.65 -29.14 16.87
C ARG A 11 -6.69 -30.18 17.30
N ASP A 12 -6.33 -31.09 18.20
CA ASP A 12 -7.24 -32.11 18.71
C ASP A 12 -8.40 -31.47 19.49
N ASP A 13 -8.14 -30.41 20.26
CA ASP A 13 -9.17 -29.65 20.99
C ASP A 13 -10.13 -28.91 20.04
N ILE A 14 -9.61 -28.28 18.97
CA ILE A 14 -10.42 -27.64 17.93
C ILE A 14 -11.33 -28.65 17.24
N LEU A 15 -10.81 -29.84 16.93
CA LEU A 15 -11.61 -30.90 16.31
C LEU A 15 -12.75 -31.35 17.23
N ARG A 16 -12.50 -31.49 18.53
CA ARG A 16 -13.53 -31.83 19.51
C ARG A 16 -14.62 -30.75 19.58
N MET A 17 -14.23 -29.48 19.69
CA MET A 17 -15.18 -28.37 19.70
C MET A 17 -15.99 -28.29 18.40
N ALA A 18 -15.36 -28.51 17.24
CA ALA A 18 -16.05 -28.52 15.96
C ALA A 18 -17.11 -29.65 15.88
N VAL A 19 -16.77 -30.85 16.36
CA VAL A 19 -17.70 -31.99 16.41
C VAL A 19 -18.90 -31.69 17.32
N ASP A 20 -18.67 -31.08 18.49
CA ASP A 20 -19.74 -30.71 19.41
C ASP A 20 -20.70 -29.68 18.79
N VAL A 21 -20.17 -28.68 18.09
CA VAL A 21 -20.98 -27.65 17.42
C VAL A 21 -21.77 -28.24 16.24
N VAL A 22 -21.13 -29.03 15.39
CA VAL A 22 -21.80 -29.63 14.21
C VAL A 22 -22.87 -30.63 14.64
N SER A 23 -22.60 -31.47 15.65
CA SER A 23 -23.59 -32.43 16.17
C SER A 23 -24.80 -31.74 16.81
N ALA A 24 -24.58 -30.67 17.58
CA ALA A 24 -25.66 -29.85 18.14
C ALA A 24 -26.49 -29.16 17.04
N TYR A 25 -25.84 -28.70 15.96
CA TYR A 25 -26.53 -28.05 14.85
C TYR A 25 -27.37 -29.04 14.03
N VAL A 26 -26.78 -30.17 13.60
CA VAL A 26 -27.47 -31.17 12.77
C VAL A 26 -28.56 -31.92 13.56
N SER A 27 -28.40 -32.11 14.87
CA SER A 27 -29.45 -32.74 15.70
C SER A 27 -30.73 -31.92 15.80
N LYS A 28 -30.65 -30.58 15.65
CA LYS A 28 -31.80 -29.67 15.69
C LYS A 28 -32.25 -29.18 14.32
N ASN A 29 -31.41 -29.34 13.29
CA ASN A 29 -31.67 -28.84 11.95
C ASN A 29 -31.56 -29.99 10.94
N PRO A 30 -32.67 -30.51 10.40
CA PRO A 30 -32.64 -31.52 9.36
C PRO A 30 -32.08 -30.90 8.07
N LEU A 31 -31.03 -31.50 7.52
CA LEU A 31 -30.29 -30.97 6.38
C LEU A 31 -30.05 -32.09 5.34
N PRO A 32 -29.98 -31.75 4.04
CA PRO A 32 -29.56 -32.69 3.01
C PRO A 32 -28.13 -33.17 3.26
N ALA A 33 -27.86 -34.45 2.98
CA ALA A 33 -26.54 -35.05 3.20
C ALA A 33 -25.40 -34.29 2.48
N GLY A 34 -25.70 -33.61 1.36
CA GLY A 34 -24.74 -32.80 0.61
C GLY A 34 -24.26 -31.52 1.32
N GLN A 35 -24.98 -31.03 2.33
CA GLN A 35 -24.61 -29.80 3.07
C GLN A 35 -23.75 -30.08 4.32
N ILE A 36 -23.67 -31.34 4.76
CA ILE A 36 -22.88 -31.74 5.93
C ILE A 36 -21.38 -31.39 5.77
N PRO A 37 -20.72 -31.67 4.62
CA PRO A 37 -19.30 -31.34 4.44
C PRO A 37 -19.03 -29.83 4.54
N GLU A 38 -19.92 -29.01 3.99
CA GLU A 38 -19.78 -27.54 3.99
C GLU A 38 -19.84 -26.97 5.40
N ILE A 39 -20.75 -27.47 6.24
CA ILE A 39 -20.89 -27.04 7.63
C ILE A 39 -19.67 -27.44 8.46
N ILE A 40 -19.18 -28.67 8.30
CA ILE A 40 -17.96 -29.15 8.96
C ILE A 40 -16.78 -28.23 8.60
N GLN A 41 -16.61 -27.92 7.32
CA GLN A 41 -15.54 -27.07 6.85
C GLN A 41 -15.66 -25.64 7.40
N THR A 42 -16.87 -25.09 7.44
CA THR A 42 -17.15 -23.72 7.91
C THR A 42 -16.89 -23.57 9.42
N VAL A 43 -17.32 -24.53 10.22
CA VAL A 43 -17.11 -24.50 11.68
C VAL A 43 -15.62 -24.68 12.00
N TYR A 44 -14.96 -25.66 11.37
CA TYR A 44 -13.53 -25.90 11.57
C TYR A 44 -12.66 -24.71 11.13
N SER A 45 -12.96 -24.08 9.99
CA SER A 45 -12.22 -22.89 9.53
C SER A 45 -12.43 -21.70 10.45
N SER A 46 -13.64 -21.52 10.98
CA SER A 46 -13.94 -20.46 11.95
C SER A 46 -13.17 -20.66 13.26
N LEU A 47 -13.19 -21.86 13.83
CA LEU A 47 -12.47 -22.17 15.07
C LEU A 47 -10.94 -22.10 14.91
N SER A 48 -10.40 -22.62 13.81
CA SER A 48 -8.95 -22.54 13.52
C SER A 48 -8.47 -21.11 13.25
N SER A 49 -9.33 -20.25 12.66
CA SER A 49 -9.02 -18.82 12.49
C SER A 49 -8.98 -18.04 13.81
N LEU A 50 -9.73 -18.50 14.82
CA LEU A 50 -9.73 -17.91 16.17
C LEU A 50 -8.51 -18.37 16.99
N ASP A 51 -8.13 -19.65 16.89
CA ASP A 51 -6.93 -20.20 17.55
C ASP A 51 -5.63 -19.65 16.94
N GLY A 52 -5.62 -19.43 15.62
CA GLY A 52 -4.48 -18.86 14.89
C GLY A 52 -4.24 -17.37 15.10
N GLY A 53 -5.02 -16.69 15.96
CA GLY A 53 -4.84 -15.27 16.26
C GLY A 53 -5.09 -14.39 15.05
N ALA A 54 -6.35 -14.31 14.62
CA ALA A 54 -6.79 -13.68 13.38
C ALA A 54 -6.13 -14.30 12.14
N PRO A 55 -6.87 -14.54 11.05
CA PRO A 55 -6.19 -14.44 9.78
C PRO A 55 -5.67 -13.00 9.76
N GLU A 56 -4.35 -12.83 9.80
CA GLU A 56 -3.77 -11.75 9.02
C GLU A 56 -4.37 -11.98 7.65
N VAL A 57 -5.46 -11.25 7.37
CA VAL A 57 -5.97 -11.08 6.04
C VAL A 57 -4.69 -10.75 5.31
N LYS A 58 -4.19 -11.70 4.53
CA LYS A 58 -3.23 -11.39 3.49
C LYS A 58 -4.04 -10.42 2.66
N VAL A 59 -3.92 -9.14 3.01
CA VAL A 59 -4.28 -8.03 2.17
C VAL A 59 -3.47 -8.37 0.96
N GLU A 60 -4.10 -8.99 -0.03
CA GLU A 60 -3.48 -9.21 -1.32
C GLU A 60 -2.89 -7.85 -1.63
N ALA A 61 -1.55 -7.75 -1.61
CA ALA A 61 -0.87 -6.49 -1.73
C ALA A 61 -1.54 -5.77 -2.90
N PRO A 62 -2.16 -4.59 -2.68
CA PRO A 62 -3.11 -4.03 -3.60
C PRO A 62 -2.48 -4.08 -4.97
N LYS A 63 -3.05 -4.90 -5.87
CA LYS A 63 -2.43 -5.15 -7.18
C LYS A 63 -2.31 -3.78 -7.82
N PRO A 64 -1.08 -3.29 -8.09
CA PRO A 64 -0.90 -1.92 -8.54
C PRO A 64 -1.72 -1.75 -9.81
N ALA A 65 -2.53 -0.70 -9.88
CA ALA A 65 -3.44 -0.46 -11.01
C ALA A 65 -2.71 -0.50 -12.36
N VAL A 66 -1.42 -0.16 -12.35
CA VAL A 66 -0.47 -0.36 -13.45
C VAL A 66 0.91 -0.69 -12.88
N THR A 67 1.74 -1.39 -13.64
CA THR A 67 3.17 -1.55 -13.29
C THR A 67 3.84 -0.20 -13.07
N VAL A 68 4.72 -0.06 -12.07
CA VAL A 68 5.45 1.18 -11.74
C VAL A 68 6.16 1.82 -12.95
N LYS A 69 6.62 1.02 -13.91
CA LYS A 69 7.23 1.54 -15.15
C LYS A 69 6.24 2.24 -16.09
N LYS A 70 4.95 1.92 -16.00
CA LYS A 70 3.87 2.48 -16.83
C LYS A 70 3.05 3.55 -16.11
N SER A 71 3.30 3.79 -14.82
CA SER A 71 2.58 4.80 -14.06
C SER A 71 3.04 6.22 -14.40
N VAL A 72 4.24 6.41 -14.93
CA VAL A 72 4.75 7.72 -15.34
C VAL A 72 4.68 7.85 -16.86
N THR A 73 3.95 8.84 -17.34
CA THR A 73 3.96 9.25 -18.75
C THR A 73 4.33 10.74 -18.84
N PRO A 74 4.79 11.23 -20.01
CA PRO A 74 5.20 12.63 -20.15
C PRO A 74 4.11 13.62 -19.76
N ASP A 75 2.84 13.32 -20.08
CA ASP A 75 1.71 14.24 -19.91
C ASP A 75 0.87 13.98 -18.64
N TYR A 76 0.94 12.76 -18.09
CA TYR A 76 0.18 12.38 -16.89
C TYR A 76 0.89 11.28 -16.08
N ILE A 77 0.56 11.22 -14.79
CA ILE A 77 0.95 10.15 -13.88
C ILE A 77 -0.30 9.41 -13.44
N VAL A 78 -0.22 8.09 -13.46
CA VAL A 78 -1.26 7.18 -12.97
C VAL A 78 -1.04 6.91 -11.50
N CYS A 79 -2.08 7.12 -10.69
CA CYS A 79 -2.07 6.75 -9.29
C CYS A 79 -2.18 5.22 -9.15
N LEU A 80 -1.26 4.60 -8.41
CA LEU A 80 -1.25 3.15 -8.17
C LEU A 80 -2.39 2.66 -7.26
N GLU A 81 -3.05 3.58 -6.53
CA GLU A 81 -4.16 3.25 -5.62
C GLU A 81 -5.50 3.13 -6.33
N ASP A 82 -5.80 4.02 -7.29
CA ASP A 82 -7.10 4.08 -7.97
C ASP A 82 -7.01 4.04 -9.50
N GLY A 83 -5.81 3.99 -10.08
CA GLY A 83 -5.61 3.97 -11.53
C GLY A 83 -5.94 5.28 -12.25
N LYS A 84 -6.18 6.39 -11.54
CA LYS A 84 -6.54 7.66 -12.18
C LYS A 84 -5.34 8.34 -12.82
N LYS A 85 -5.55 8.88 -14.02
CA LYS A 85 -4.58 9.69 -14.76
C LYS A 85 -4.63 11.14 -14.27
N LEU A 86 -3.53 11.62 -13.72
CA LEU A 86 -3.44 12.90 -13.04
C LEU A 86 -2.19 13.64 -13.49
N LYS A 87 -2.28 14.96 -13.67
CA LYS A 87 -1.08 15.79 -13.92
C LYS A 87 -0.25 16.00 -12.65
N MET A 88 -0.90 15.99 -11.48
CA MET A 88 -0.28 16.24 -10.18
C MET A 88 -0.75 15.20 -9.16
N LEU A 89 0.08 14.18 -8.91
CA LEU A 89 -0.21 13.12 -7.95
C LEU A 89 -0.20 13.64 -6.50
N LYS A 90 0.72 14.56 -6.15
CA LYS A 90 0.82 15.14 -4.79
C LYS A 90 -0.52 15.68 -4.27
N ARG A 91 -1.27 16.39 -5.13
CA ARG A 91 -2.56 16.97 -4.74
C ARG A 91 -3.58 15.88 -4.44
N HIS A 92 -3.65 14.88 -5.31
CA HIS A 92 -4.57 13.75 -5.17
C HIS A 92 -4.31 12.94 -3.91
N LEU A 93 -3.05 12.62 -3.62
CA LEU A 93 -2.65 11.92 -2.40
C LEU A 93 -3.13 12.64 -1.14
N ARG A 94 -2.96 13.97 -1.09
CA ARG A 94 -3.40 14.77 0.06
C ARG A 94 -4.92 14.85 0.18
N THR A 95 -5.65 15.03 -0.92
CA THR A 95 -7.11 15.25 -0.87
C THR A 95 -7.91 13.96 -0.72
N THR A 96 -7.44 12.86 -1.31
CA THR A 96 -8.20 11.61 -1.38
C THR A 96 -7.75 10.61 -0.34
N TYR A 97 -6.46 10.59 -0.02
CA TYR A 97 -5.87 9.60 0.89
C TYR A 97 -5.23 10.22 2.13
N ASN A 98 -5.26 11.55 2.25
CA ASN A 98 -4.60 12.31 3.31
C ASN A 98 -3.14 11.88 3.54
N MET A 99 -2.46 11.48 2.46
CA MET A 99 -1.15 10.84 2.47
C MET A 99 -0.09 11.77 1.90
N THR A 100 1.11 11.71 2.46
CA THR A 100 2.29 12.43 1.97
C THR A 100 2.92 11.68 0.79
N PRO A 101 3.70 12.39 -0.07
CA PRO A 101 4.42 11.73 -1.15
C PRO A 101 5.42 10.66 -0.67
N ASP A 102 5.97 10.81 0.54
CA ASP A 102 6.99 9.89 1.05
C ASP A 102 6.36 8.60 1.60
N GLU A 103 5.24 8.72 2.33
CA GLU A 103 4.41 7.57 2.71
C GLU A 103 3.94 6.79 1.49
N TYR A 104 3.56 7.49 0.42
CA TYR A 104 3.15 6.85 -0.83
C TYR A 104 4.30 6.05 -1.48
N ARG A 105 5.53 6.59 -1.47
CA ARG A 105 6.69 5.85 -1.99
C ARG A 105 7.01 4.65 -1.12
N ALA A 106 6.98 4.79 0.20
CA ALA A 106 7.23 3.70 1.13
C ALA A 106 6.18 2.58 0.95
N LYS A 107 4.90 2.94 0.81
CA LYS A 107 3.80 1.99 0.63
C LYS A 107 3.94 1.15 -0.64
N TRP A 108 4.41 1.76 -1.73
CA TRP A 108 4.54 1.10 -3.04
C TRP A 108 5.96 0.66 -3.38
N GLY A 109 6.92 0.79 -2.46
CA GLY A 109 8.33 0.47 -2.72
C GLY A 109 8.94 1.27 -3.86
N LEU A 110 8.51 2.52 -4.04
CA LEU A 110 8.94 3.36 -5.15
C LEU A 110 10.33 3.96 -4.90
N PRO A 111 11.15 4.12 -5.96
CA PRO A 111 12.40 4.86 -5.89
C PRO A 111 12.23 6.30 -5.36
N PRO A 112 13.22 6.87 -4.67
CA PRO A 112 13.15 8.23 -4.14
C PRO A 112 13.04 9.31 -5.23
N ASP A 113 13.58 9.03 -6.42
CA ASP A 113 13.52 9.87 -7.62
C ASP A 113 12.18 9.78 -8.37
N TYR A 114 11.23 8.99 -7.88
CA TYR A 114 9.93 8.83 -8.52
C TYR A 114 9.17 10.18 -8.60
N PRO A 115 8.76 10.61 -9.81
CA PRO A 115 8.09 11.88 -10.00
C PRO A 115 6.65 11.85 -9.45
N MET A 116 6.27 12.92 -8.76
CA MET A 116 4.91 13.07 -8.19
C MET A 116 4.02 14.01 -9.01
N VAL A 117 4.54 14.47 -10.14
CA VAL A 117 3.92 15.40 -11.08
C VAL A 117 4.41 15.01 -12.47
N ALA A 118 3.57 15.12 -13.48
CA ALA A 118 3.93 14.76 -14.85
C ALA A 118 5.20 15.52 -15.30
N PRO A 119 6.19 14.86 -15.92
CA PRO A 119 7.46 15.47 -16.32
C PRO A 119 7.30 16.71 -17.21
N ASN A 120 6.41 16.70 -18.20
CA ASN A 120 6.18 17.88 -19.05
C ASN A 120 5.61 19.06 -18.26
N TYR A 121 4.74 18.80 -17.30
CA TYR A 121 4.19 19.83 -16.43
C TYR A 121 5.26 20.41 -15.49
N ALA A 122 6.17 19.58 -14.98
CA ALA A 122 7.31 20.03 -14.18
C ALA A 122 8.29 20.87 -15.01
N ALA A 123 8.59 20.45 -16.25
CA ALA A 123 9.46 21.17 -17.17
C ALA A 123 8.91 22.56 -17.52
N GLN A 124 7.64 22.66 -17.91
CA GLN A 124 6.99 23.94 -18.22
C GLN A 124 7.03 24.91 -17.03
N ARG A 125 6.81 24.41 -15.80
CA ARG A 125 6.85 25.25 -14.59
C ARG A 125 8.27 25.69 -14.26
N SER A 126 9.28 24.83 -14.45
CA SER A 126 10.69 25.19 -14.26
C SER A 126 11.14 26.25 -15.25
N ASP A 127 10.72 26.16 -16.50
CA ASP A 127 11.08 27.14 -17.53
C ASP A 127 10.41 28.50 -17.28
N PHE A 128 9.16 28.48 -16.81
CA PHE A 128 8.47 29.69 -16.38
C PHE A 128 9.14 30.34 -15.17
N ALA A 129 9.56 29.57 -14.17
CA ALA A 129 10.29 30.10 -13.00
C ALA A 129 11.65 30.72 -13.37
N LYS A 130 12.38 30.10 -14.31
CA LYS A 130 13.62 30.67 -14.87
C LYS A 130 13.35 31.97 -15.63
N LYS A 131 12.28 32.03 -16.42
CA LYS A 131 11.85 33.23 -17.17
C LYS A 131 11.40 34.38 -16.25
N ILE A 132 10.84 34.08 -15.08
CA ILE A 132 10.37 35.07 -14.09
C ILE A 132 11.48 35.54 -13.13
N GLY A 133 12.67 34.92 -13.14
CA GLY A 133 13.85 35.50 -12.50
C GLY A 133 14.00 35.24 -10.99
N LEU A 134 13.51 34.10 -10.48
CA LEU A 134 13.71 33.68 -9.08
C LEU A 134 15.07 32.97 -8.83
N GLY A 135 16.03 33.09 -9.74
CA GLY A 135 17.31 32.37 -9.74
C GLY A 135 18.57 33.24 -9.66
N ARG A 136 18.50 34.48 -9.17
CA ARG A 136 19.71 35.27 -8.90
C ARG A 136 20.31 34.84 -7.56
N LYS A 137 21.42 34.10 -7.60
CA LYS A 137 22.36 33.94 -6.48
C LYS A 137 22.70 35.34 -5.96
N ALA A 138 22.36 35.64 -4.71
CA ALA A 138 22.99 36.72 -3.98
C ALA A 138 24.43 36.29 -3.67
N GLY A 139 25.42 37.02 -4.18
CA GLY A 139 26.82 36.84 -3.78
C GLY A 139 27.81 36.62 -4.92
N GLU A 140 27.86 37.52 -5.89
CA GLU A 140 29.14 37.82 -6.55
C GLU A 140 29.41 39.31 -6.33
N VAL A 141 29.99 39.61 -5.15
CA VAL A 141 30.44 40.96 -4.82
C VAL A 141 31.69 41.19 -5.65
N GLU A 142 31.50 41.98 -6.70
CA GLU A 142 32.53 42.49 -7.61
C GLU A 142 33.69 43.11 -6.80
N LYS A 143 34.86 42.44 -6.77
CA LYS A 143 36.07 42.98 -6.17
C LYS A 143 36.56 44.17 -7.01
N LYS A 144 36.19 45.38 -6.61
CA LYS A 144 36.72 46.64 -7.13
C LYS A 144 38.25 46.67 -6.96
N PRO A 145 39.05 46.95 -8.01
CA PRO A 145 40.50 46.92 -7.90
C PRO A 145 41.01 48.10 -7.07
N ALA A 146 41.82 47.81 -6.05
CA ALA A 146 42.48 48.81 -5.24
C ALA A 146 43.53 49.56 -6.09
N ARG A 147 43.32 50.86 -6.24
CA ARG A 147 44.21 51.79 -6.94
C ARG A 147 45.54 51.91 -6.16
N ARG A 148 46.66 51.56 -6.78
CA ARG A 148 48.02 51.82 -6.28
C ARG A 148 48.25 53.35 -6.25
N LYS A 149 48.77 53.88 -5.16
CA LYS A 149 49.46 55.18 -5.12
C LYS A 149 50.90 54.93 -4.67
N GLY A 150 51.84 55.44 -5.46
CA GLY A 150 53.22 55.66 -5.04
C GLY A 150 53.37 56.96 -4.26
#